data_AF-A0A317PIC0-F1
#
_entry.id   AF-A0A317PIC0-F1
#
_cell.length_a   1.000
_cell.length_b   1.000
_cell.length_c   1.000
_cell.angle_alpha   90.00
_cell.angle_beta   90.00
_cell.angle_gamma   90.00
#
_symmetry.space_group_name_H-M   'P 1'
#
loop_
_entity.id
_entity.type
_entity.pdbx_description
1 polymer ?
#
loop_
_entity_poly.entity_id
_entity_poly.type
_entity_poly.pdbx_seq_one_letter_code
_entity_poly.pdbx_strand_id
1 'polypeptide(L)' 'MHTLLFVFLFPGDLVRRKLGITVDEDGGLIRSFVNMCFWGTIALWTALTWL' A
#
# COMPACT_ATOMS: atom_id res chain seq x y z
N MET A 1 11.84 0.80 -14.29
CA MET A 1 11.40 -0.07 -13.17
C MET A 1 10.93 0.68 -11.91
N HIS A 2 11.34 1.93 -11.67
CA HIS A 2 10.93 2.68 -10.46
C HIS A 2 9.44 3.03 -10.36
N THR A 3 8.77 3.34 -11.47
CA THR A 3 7.40 3.87 -11.45
C THR A 3 6.37 2.87 -10.93
N LEU A 4 6.52 1.59 -11.27
CA LEU A 4 5.55 0.55 -10.92
C LEU A 4 5.63 0.22 -9.42
N LEU A 5 6.85 0.13 -8.87
CA LEU A 5 7.07 0.00 -7.43
C LEU A 5 6.58 1.23 -6.66
N PHE A 6 6.80 2.43 -7.20
CA PHE A 6 6.29 3.66 -6.59
C PHE A 6 4.75 3.64 -6.47
N VAL A 7 4.05 3.30 -7.56
CA VAL A 7 2.58 3.18 -7.55
C VAL A 7 2.13 2.11 -6.58
N PHE A 8 2.79 0.94 -6.58
CA PHE A 8 2.45 -0.16 -5.69
C PHE A 8 2.62 0.21 -4.21
N LEU A 9 3.65 0.98 -3.85
CA LEU A 9 3.91 1.35 -2.45
C LEU A 9 3.18 2.63 -2.00
N PHE A 10 2.64 3.40 -2.94
CA PHE A 10 2.05 4.71 -2.71
C PHE A 10 0.95 4.75 -1.63
N PRO A 11 -0.02 3.82 -1.57
CA PRO A 11 -1.08 3.86 -0.56
C PRO A 11 -0.52 3.82 0.86
N GLY A 12 0.41 2.90 1.13
CA GLY A 12 1.07 2.76 2.42
C GLY A 12 1.96 3.94 2.77
N ASP A 13 2.69 4.50 1.80
CA ASP A 13 3.49 5.71 2.01
C ASP A 13 2.63 6.94 2.31
N LEU A 14 1.45 7.07 1.69
CA LEU A 14 0.50 8.13 1.99
C LEU A 14 0.03 8.07 3.44
N VAL A 15 -0.37 6.87 3.90
CA VAL A 15 -0.84 6.67 5.28
C VAL A 15 0.28 6.89 6.29
N ARG A 16 1.48 6.34 6.04
CA ARG A 16 2.66 6.57 6.89
C ARG A 16 2.95 8.06 7.04
N ARG A 17 2.95 8.82 5.94
CA ARG A 17 3.14 10.28 5.95
C ARG A 17 2.04 11.01 6.73
N LYS A 18 0.79 10.58 6.58
CA LYS A 18 -0.35 11.17 7.31
C LYS A 18 -0.27 10.92 8.82
N LEU A 19 0.31 9.80 9.23
CA LEU A 19 0.57 9.48 10.63
C LEU A 19 1.81 10.18 11.20
N GLY A 20 2.58 10.90 10.37
CA GLY A 20 3.79 11.59 10.81
C GLY A 20 4.97 10.66 11.13
N ILE A 21 4.89 9.38 10.72
CA ILE A 21 5.90 8.37 11.05
C ILE A 21 7.00 8.37 9.99
N THR A 22 8.26 8.40 10.41
CA THR A 22 9.42 8.32 9.50
C THR A 22 9.57 6.92 8.90
N VAL A 23 10.44 6.77 7.87
CA VAL A 23 10.63 5.45 7.24
C VAL A 23 11.30 4.49 8.22
N ASP A 24 12.23 5.01 9.03
CA ASP A 24 12.99 4.23 10.00
C ASP A 24 12.13 3.79 11.19
N GLU A 25 11.23 4.66 11.67
CA GLU A 25 10.25 4.32 12.72
C GLU A 25 9.20 3.30 12.26
N ASP A 26 8.75 3.39 11.00
CA ASP A 26 7.78 2.45 10.44
C ASP A 26 8.38 1.04 10.27
N GLY A 27 9.68 0.95 9.96
CA GLY A 27 10.34 -0.31 9.59
C GLY A 27 9.69 -1.01 8.38
N GLY A 28 8.79 -0.32 7.67
CA GLY A 28 7.96 -0.87 6.60
C GLY A 28 6.69 -1.60 7.06
N LEU A 29 6.34 -1.61 8.35
CA LEU A 29 5.20 -2.38 8.87
C LEU A 29 3.84 -1.77 8.46
N ILE A 30 3.61 -0.49 8.76
CA ILE A 30 2.37 0.20 8.40
C ILE A 30 2.27 0.32 6.89
N ARG A 31 3.37 0.67 6.22
CA ARG A 31 3.40 0.73 4.75
C ARG A 31 2.97 -0.60 4.13
N SER A 32 3.51 -1.73 4.59
CA SER A 32 3.17 -3.05 4.04
C SER A 32 1.75 -3.48 4.36
N PHE A 33 1.29 -3.24 5.59
CA PHE A 33 -0.08 -3.55 6.01
C PHE A 33 -1.12 -2.81 5.16
N VAL A 34 -0.95 -1.50 5.01
CA VAL A 34 -1.85 -0.67 4.20
C VAL A 34 -1.83 -1.10 2.74
N ASN A 35 -0.66 -1.39 2.19
CA ASN A 35 -0.54 -1.87 0.81
C ASN A 35 -1.23 -3.23 0.62
N MET A 36 -1.07 -4.17 1.56
CA MET A 36 -1.77 -5.45 1.53
C MET A 36 -3.28 -5.27 1.56
N CYS A 37 -3.82 -4.44 2.45
CA CYS A 37 -5.24 -4.19 2.53
C CYS A 37 -5.77 -3.54 1.24
N PHE A 38 -5.12 -2.47 0.76
CA PHE A 38 -5.57 -1.73 -0.42
C PHE A 38 -5.55 -2.59 -1.69
N TRP A 39 -4.42 -3.20 -2.01
CA TRP A 39 -4.30 -4.03 -3.21
C TRP A 39 -5.06 -5.35 -3.08
N GLY A 40 -5.15 -5.91 -1.88
CA GLY A 40 -6.00 -7.07 -1.60
C GLY A 40 -7.48 -6.79 -1.86
N THR A 41 -7.98 -5.64 -1.43
CA THR A 41 -9.37 -5.22 -1.72
C THR A 41 -9.59 -5.00 -3.20
N ILE A 42 -8.67 -4.34 -3.91
CA ILE A 42 -8.79 -4.14 -5.36
C ILE A 42 -8.78 -5.48 -6.09
N ALA A 43 -7.83 -6.36 -5.78
CA ALA A 43 -7.73 -7.67 -6.39
C ALA A 43 -8.99 -8.50 -6.16
N LEU A 44 -9.49 -8.56 -4.92
CA LEU A 44 -10.72 -9.26 -4.59
C LEU A 44 -11.94 -8.68 -5.31
N TRP A 45 -12.08 -7.36 -5.33
CA TRP A 45 -13.14 -6.67 -6.06
C TRP A 45 -13.12 -7.02 -7.55
N THR A 46 -11.94 -6.96 -8.16
CA THR A 46 -11.79 -7.32 -9.58
C THR A 46 -12.13 -8.78 -9.83
N ALA A 47 -11.70 -9.70 -8.94
CA ALA A 47 -12.06 -11.10 -9.05
C ALA A 47 -13.59 -11.28 -8.98
N LEU A 48 -14.27 -10.65 -8.03
CA LEU A 48 -15.72 -10.77 -7.88
C LEU A 48 -16.53 -10.10 -9.00
N THR A 49 -15.98 -9.09 -9.66
CA THR A 49 -16.67 -8.38 -10.75
C THR A 49 -16.53 -9.08 -12.10
N TRP A 50 -15.41 -9.78 -12.29
CA TRP A 50 -15.01 -10.36 -13.58
C TRP A 50 -14.92 -11.91 -13.58
N LEU A 51 -15.21 -12.58 -12.45
CA LEU A 51 -15.61 -14.00 -12.41
C LEU A 51 -17.09 -14.13 -12.78
#